data_AF-A0A401RKD9-F1
#
_entry.id   AF-A0A401RKD9-F1
#
_cell.length_a   1.000
_cell.length_b   1.000
_cell.length_c   1.000
_cell.angle_alpha   90.00
_cell.angle_beta   90.00
_cell.angle_gamma   90.00
#
_symmetry.space_group_name_H-M   'P 1'
#
loop_
_entity.id
_entity.type
_entity.pdbx_description
1 polymer ?
#
loop_
_entity_poly.entity_id
_entity_poly.type
_entity_poly.pdbx_seq_one_letter_code
_entity_poly.pdbx_strand_id
1 'polypeptide(L)'
;KDDLGVFDWLGIGCASIVIVSLLNVYYIVILAWGLYYLFQTFQSELPWAKCGHRWNTAHCIEDRLRKNISLCMTCNSTNLTSPVTEFWE
;
A
#
# COMPACT_ATOMS: atom_id res chain seq x y z
N LYS A 1 -1.84 -51.50 -1.90
CA LYS A 1 -1.34 -50.42 -1.00
C LYS A 1 -0.86 -49.23 -1.83
N ASP A 2 -0.92 -49.36 -3.16
CA ASP A 2 -0.17 -48.57 -4.12
C ASP A 2 -1.06 -47.48 -4.74
N ASP A 3 -2.37 -47.71 -4.86
CA ASP A 3 -3.35 -46.69 -5.26
C ASP A 3 -3.48 -45.56 -4.22
N LEU A 4 -3.38 -45.88 -2.93
CA LEU A 4 -3.50 -44.89 -1.85
C LEU A 4 -2.38 -43.84 -1.94
N GLY A 5 -1.15 -44.25 -2.28
CA GLY A 5 -0.04 -43.33 -2.49
C GLY A 5 -0.21 -42.45 -3.73
N VAL A 6 -0.80 -42.97 -4.82
CA VAL A 6 -1.05 -42.19 -6.05
C VAL A 6 -2.04 -41.05 -5.81
N PHE A 7 -3.09 -41.27 -5.01
CA PHE A 7 -4.03 -40.20 -4.62
C PHE A 7 -3.37 -39.13 -3.75
N ASP A 8 -2.46 -39.51 -2.85
CA ASP A 8 -1.74 -38.56 -1.99
C ASP A 8 -0.86 -37.60 -2.81
N TRP A 9 -0.11 -38.12 -3.81
CA TRP A 9 0.72 -37.28 -4.68
C TRP A 9 -0.11 -36.32 -5.55
N LEU A 10 -1.28 -36.76 -6.01
CA LEU A 10 -2.20 -35.92 -6.77
C LEU A 10 -2.76 -34.78 -5.88
N GLY A 11 -3.11 -35.08 -4.63
CA GLY A 11 -3.57 -34.07 -3.67
C GLY A 11 -2.50 -33.01 -3.38
N ILE A 12 -1.26 -33.43 -3.15
CA ILE A 12 -0.11 -32.53 -2.94
C ILE A 12 0.14 -31.67 -4.19
N GLY A 13 0.06 -32.29 -5.37
CA GLY A 13 0.18 -31.58 -6.65
C GLY A 13 -0.87 -30.48 -6.81
N CYS A 14 -2.15 -30.81 -6.61
CA CYS A 14 -3.23 -29.83 -6.69
C CYS A 14 -3.08 -28.69 -5.67
N ALA A 15 -2.76 -29.01 -4.41
CA ALA A 15 -2.53 -28.01 -3.38
C ALA A 15 -1.35 -27.08 -3.74
N SER A 16 -0.25 -27.64 -4.25
CA SER A 16 0.92 -26.84 -4.65
C SER A 16 0.62 -25.88 -5.80
N ILE A 17 -0.14 -26.32 -6.83
CA ILE A 17 -0.53 -25.47 -7.96
C ILE A 17 -1.37 -24.29 -7.45
N VAL A 18 -2.35 -24.56 -6.57
CA VAL A 18 -3.19 -23.50 -5.99
C VAL A 18 -2.33 -22.49 -5.21
N ILE A 19 -1.42 -22.96 -4.36
CA ILE A 19 -0.54 -22.08 -3.58
C ILE A 19 0.35 -21.23 -4.50
N VAL A 20 0.97 -21.84 -5.52
CA VAL A 20 1.82 -21.13 -6.48
C VAL A 20 1.02 -20.10 -7.27
N SER A 21 -0.21 -20.42 -7.70
CA SER A 21 -1.09 -19.47 -8.38
C SER A 21 -1.46 -18.28 -7.49
N LEU A 22 -1.79 -18.52 -6.21
CA LEU A 22 -2.09 -17.45 -5.25
C LEU A 22 -0.88 -16.55 -5.01
N LEU A 23 0.30 -17.15 -4.84
CA LEU A 23 1.55 -16.39 -4.69
C LEU A 23 1.85 -15.56 -5.94
N ASN A 24 1.67 -16.12 -7.14
CA ASN A 24 1.91 -15.40 -8.38
C ASN A 24 1.01 -14.15 -8.50
N VAL A 25 -0.29 -14.28 -8.22
CA VAL A 25 -1.22 -13.15 -8.21
C VAL A 25 -0.80 -12.11 -7.17
N TYR A 26 -0.46 -12.53 -5.95
CA TYR A 26 0.04 -11.64 -4.90
C TYR A 26 1.29 -10.86 -5.34
N TYR A 27 2.26 -11.52 -5.96
CA TYR A 27 3.46 -10.88 -6.48
C TYR A 27 3.15 -9.89 -7.62
N ILE A 28 2.25 -10.25 -8.54
CA ILE A 28 1.82 -9.33 -9.62
C ILE A 28 1.19 -8.07 -9.04
N VAL A 29 0.35 -8.20 -8.00
CA VAL A 29 -0.25 -7.05 -7.32
C VAL A 29 0.85 -6.14 -6.74
N ILE A 30 1.81 -6.67 -5.99
CA ILE A 30 2.93 -5.87 -5.43
C ILE A 30 3.71 -5.15 -6.54
N LEU A 31 4.02 -5.85 -7.64
CA LEU A 31 4.73 -5.25 -8.77
C LEU A 31 3.92 -4.15 -9.44
N ALA A 32 2.61 -4.33 -9.60
CA ALA A 32 1.71 -3.31 -10.14
C ALA A 32 1.70 -2.05 -9.25
N TRP A 33 1.64 -2.23 -7.92
CA TRP A 33 1.77 -1.13 -6.96
C TRP A 33 3.11 -0.42 -7.09
N GLY A 34 4.23 -1.16 -7.13
CA GLY A 34 5.57 -0.58 -7.33
C GLY A 34 5.69 0.20 -8.64
N LEU A 35 5.14 -0.32 -9.73
CA LEU A 35 5.13 0.35 -11.03
C LEU A 35 4.25 1.61 -11.03
N TYR A 36 3.11 1.58 -10.34
CA TYR A 36 2.25 2.75 -10.13
C TYR A 36 3.02 3.88 -9.43
N TYR A 37 3.71 3.58 -8.32
CA TYR A 37 4.56 4.55 -7.64
C TYR A 37 5.70 5.05 -8.52
N LEU A 38 6.33 4.17 -9.31
CA LEU A 38 7.40 4.54 -10.22
C LEU A 38 6.93 5.54 -11.28
N PHE A 39 5.76 5.32 -11.88
CA PHE A 39 5.24 6.26 -12.86
C PHE A 39 4.78 7.57 -12.24
N GLN A 40 4.24 7.54 -11.02
CA GLN A 40 3.77 8.74 -10.35
C GLN A 40 4.92 9.69 -9.97
N THR A 41 6.15 9.19 -9.75
CA THR A 41 7.31 10.03 -9.41
C THR A 41 7.90 10.77 -10.60
N PHE A 42 7.58 10.38 -11.84
CA PHE A 42 7.96 11.18 -13.02
C PHE A 42 7.10 12.44 -13.19
N GLN A 43 5.99 12.56 -12.45
CA GLN A 43 5.18 13.77 -12.45
C GLN A 43 5.86 14.89 -11.66
N SER A 44 5.63 16.14 -12.04
CA SER A 44 6.22 17.31 -11.38
C SER A 44 5.79 17.43 -9.91
N GLU A 45 4.60 16.96 -9.59
CA GLU A 45 4.04 16.96 -8.24
C GLU A 45 3.28 15.66 -8.01
N LEU A 46 3.59 14.96 -6.91
CA LEU A 46 2.91 13.71 -6.56
C LEU A 46 1.52 14.04 -6.00
N PRO A 47 0.48 13.25 -6.32
CA PRO A 47 -0.89 13.53 -5.89
C PRO A 47 -1.06 13.45 -4.37
N TRP A 48 -0.22 12.67 -3.67
CA TRP A 48 -0.19 12.60 -2.21
C TRP A 48 0.88 13.49 -1.57
N ALA A 49 1.47 14.44 -2.31
CA ALA A 49 2.46 15.37 -1.76
C ALA A 49 1.84 16.52 -0.95
N LYS A 50 0.59 16.91 -1.28
CA LYS A 50 -0.08 18.09 -0.71
C LYS A 50 -1.47 17.78 -0.19
N CYS A 51 -1.89 18.60 0.76
CA CYS A 51 -3.27 18.64 1.23
C CYS A 51 -4.13 19.51 0.28
N GLY A 52 -5.44 19.27 0.27
CA GLY A 52 -6.39 20.06 -0.54
C GLY A 52 -6.99 19.32 -1.73
N HIS A 53 -6.84 18.00 -1.78
CA HIS A 53 -7.61 17.18 -2.71
C HIS A 53 -8.93 16.71 -2.07
N ARG A 54 -9.84 16.19 -2.89
CA ARG A 54 -11.19 15.76 -2.48
C ARG A 54 -11.21 14.59 -1.47
N TRP A 55 -10.12 13.83 -1.37
CA TRP A 55 -9.99 12.73 -0.42
C TRP A 55 -9.43 13.18 0.93
N ASN A 56 -8.92 14.41 1.02
CA ASN A 56 -8.30 14.89 2.23
C ASN A 56 -9.33 15.39 3.24
N THR A 57 -9.07 15.15 4.53
CA THR A 57 -9.85 15.74 5.61
C THR A 57 -9.29 17.09 6.05
N ALA A 58 -10.04 17.82 6.89
CA ALA A 58 -9.59 19.08 7.49
C ALA A 58 -8.38 18.90 8.44
N HIS A 59 -8.03 17.67 8.79
CA HIS A 59 -6.89 17.33 9.65
C HIS A 59 -5.60 17.00 8.88
N CYS A 60 -5.65 17.07 7.54
CA CYS A 60 -4.47 16.84 6.71
C CYS A 60 -3.38 17.89 6.96
N ILE A 61 -2.14 17.43 7.10
CA ILE A 61 -0.98 18.31 7.20
C ILE A 61 0.18 17.90 6.29
N GLU A 62 0.70 18.86 5.55
CA GLU A 62 1.88 18.65 4.72
C GLU A 62 3.13 18.43 5.57
N ASP A 63 4.00 17.50 5.16
CA ASP A 63 5.21 17.14 5.92
C ASP A 63 6.16 18.33 6.15
N ARG A 64 6.21 19.29 5.20
CA ARG A 64 6.98 20.54 5.36
C ARG A 64 6.42 21.40 6.49
N LEU A 65 5.10 21.51 6.58
CA LEU A 65 4.42 22.27 7.62
C LEU A 65 4.49 21.55 8.97
N ARG A 66 4.42 20.20 8.99
CA ARG A 66 4.59 19.37 10.19
C ARG A 66 5.95 19.62 10.87
N LYS A 67 7.04 19.77 10.10
CA LYS A 67 8.37 20.12 10.63
C LYS A 67 8.43 21.53 11.24
N ASN A 68 7.72 22.50 10.66
CA ASN A 68 7.57 23.82 11.25
C ASN A 68 6.65 23.80 12.49
N ILE A 69 5.70 22.87 12.54
CA ILE A 69 4.75 22.73 13.66
C ILE A 69 5.36 22.02 14.86
N SER A 70 6.34 21.13 14.69
CA SER A 70 7.17 20.70 15.83
C SER A 70 7.94 21.87 16.47
N LEU A 71 8.17 22.96 15.72
CA LEU A 71 8.68 24.23 16.25
C LEU A 71 7.58 25.14 16.84
N CYS A 72 6.31 24.86 16.52
CA CYS A 72 5.12 25.59 16.96
C CYS A 72 4.44 24.85 18.12
N MET A 73 4.81 25.19 19.35
CA MET A 73 4.23 24.62 20.58
C MET A 73 2.74 24.95 20.79
N THR A 74 2.10 25.73 19.90
CA THR A 74 0.73 26.25 20.04
C THR A 74 -0.29 25.68 19.04
N CYS A 75 0.10 24.78 18.14
CA CYS A 75 -0.89 24.03 17.37
C CYS A 75 -1.53 22.97 18.27
N ASN A 76 -2.78 23.20 18.68
CA ASN A 76 -3.60 22.26 19.44
C ASN A 76 -4.06 21.12 18.51
N SER A 77 -3.10 20.30 18.08
CA SER A 77 -3.27 19.31 17.03
C SER A 77 -3.49 17.92 17.63
N THR A 78 -4.74 17.61 17.94
CA THR A 78 -5.14 16.24 18.21
C THR A 78 -5.38 15.54 16.86
N ASN A 79 -4.59 14.49 16.57
CA ASN A 79 -4.67 13.62 15.38
C ASN A 79 -4.50 14.30 13.99
N LEU A 80 -3.31 14.85 13.71
CA LEU A 80 -2.94 15.26 12.35
C LEU A 80 -2.48 14.06 11.51
N THR A 81 -3.07 13.91 10.33
CA THR A 81 -2.80 12.88 9.32
C THR A 81 -1.97 13.47 8.17
N SER A 82 -1.15 12.66 7.50
CA SER A 82 -0.36 13.12 6.35
C SER A 82 -1.14 12.93 5.05
N PRO A 83 -0.88 13.74 4.00
CA PRO A 83 -1.58 13.59 2.72
C PRO A 83 -1.37 12.22 2.06
N VAL A 84 -0.27 11.53 2.40
CA VAL A 84 0.00 10.16 1.94
C VAL A 84 -0.78 9.10 2.70
N THR A 85 -1.01 9.27 4.00
CA THR A 85 -1.87 8.33 4.74
C THR A 85 -3.31 8.45 4.28
N GLU A 86 -3.83 9.67 4.15
CA GLU A 86 -5.22 9.89 3.68
C GLU A 86 -5.47 9.48 2.22
N PHE A 87 -4.41 9.33 1.42
CA PHE A 87 -4.55 8.83 0.05
C PHE A 87 -4.70 7.30 0.00
N TRP A 88 -4.19 6.58 1.00
CA TRP A 88 -4.18 5.11 1.07
C TRP A 88 -5.08 4.52 2.16
N GLU A 89 -5.66 5.36 3.01
CA GLU A 89 -6.77 5.04 3.92
C GLU A 89 -8.09 4.89 3.17
#